data_AF-A0AAD9JM48-F1
#
_entry.id   AF-A0AAD9JM48-F1
#
_cell.length_a   1.000
_cell.length_b   1.000
_cell.length_c   1.000
_cell.angle_alpha   90.00
_cell.angle_beta   90.00
_cell.angle_gamma   90.00
#
_symmetry.space_group_name_H-M   'P 1'
#
loop_
_entity.id
_entity.type
_entity.pdbx_description
1 polymer ?
#
loop_
_entity_poly.entity_id
_entity_poly.type
_entity_poly.pdbx_seq_one_letter_code
_entity_poly.pdbx_strand_id
1 'polypeptide(L)'
;MARTLKATVSKNKLKDKIKATSNLQNKLRNLAHEPQHALPDVFIWLISNHKRIAYHRIPAKDIVFSIVDEERGKECGRVQTLFLKLPGKKGTGPTGWAVQAKLQMYLWLGLSKHKKELLKGLPAGYEDTPQIRRACRIVGSPPPSIKYTGSDASGLSDPFARVVFGDQSQCTQVIDETLSPTWDEMLIFNEVTIYGTIEEIKDYPPTIVVEIFDQDRVGKAEFIGRALAKPTVKKSDEKYERPNFPPQLEWSDICRGPDRAGELLAAFELLQVLFWGMRELKKIHFTSVDKPRIDVECAGHVLSSSVIVNSKKNPNFTIPVKFFDVELPDNELYCPPITIRCVDCRNFGRFVLVGTHVINNIHKFMYVPTTKTAKEAWKKFLGGGGGGGGAGGGGA
;
A
#
# COMPACT_ATOMS: atom_id res chain seq x y z
N MET A 1 5.83 64.99 -6.60
CA MET A 1 6.28 64.32 -5.36
C MET A 1 5.24 63.29 -4.96
N ALA A 2 5.46 62.01 -5.28
CA ALA A 2 4.58 60.92 -4.83
C ALA A 2 5.37 60.05 -3.83
N ARG A 3 5.02 60.14 -2.53
CA ARG A 3 5.64 59.32 -1.47
C ARG A 3 4.82 58.04 -1.30
N THR A 4 5.51 56.92 -1.47
CA THR A 4 5.03 55.54 -1.33
C THR A 4 4.82 55.18 0.14
N LEU A 5 3.60 54.78 0.53
CA LEU A 5 3.30 54.22 1.86
C LEU A 5 3.45 52.69 1.80
N LYS A 6 4.57 52.15 2.30
CA LYS A 6 4.69 50.71 2.62
C LYS A 6 4.01 50.46 3.98
N ALA A 7 2.95 49.67 4.00
CA ALA A 7 2.28 49.26 5.22
C ALA A 7 3.12 48.18 5.94
N THR A 8 3.93 48.59 6.91
CA THR A 8 4.64 47.65 7.80
C THR A 8 3.63 47.04 8.77
N VAL A 9 3.30 45.76 8.59
CA VAL A 9 2.48 44.97 9.52
C VAL A 9 3.32 44.65 10.75
N SER A 10 3.05 45.29 11.90
CA SER A 10 3.71 44.94 13.16
C SER A 10 3.03 43.73 13.83
N LYS A 11 3.81 42.87 14.50
CA LYS A 11 3.34 41.66 15.19
C LYS A 11 2.13 41.88 16.13
N ASN A 12 2.01 43.07 16.72
CA ASN A 12 0.91 43.39 17.63
C ASN A 12 -0.43 43.49 16.87
N LYS A 13 -0.44 44.08 15.67
CA LYS A 13 -1.65 44.20 14.85
C LYS A 13 -2.20 42.85 14.37
N LEU A 14 -1.34 41.84 14.22
CA LEU A 14 -1.77 40.48 13.83
C LEU A 14 -2.49 39.75 14.96
N LYS A 15 -1.95 39.83 16.20
CA LYS A 15 -2.60 39.24 17.38
C LYS A 15 -3.99 39.85 17.62
N ASP A 16 -4.12 41.15 17.46
CA ASP A 16 -5.39 41.85 17.63
C ASP A 16 -6.42 41.42 16.56
N LYS A 17 -5.98 41.25 15.31
CA LYS A 17 -6.83 40.74 14.24
C LYS A 17 -7.27 39.29 14.48
N ILE A 18 -6.37 38.41 14.91
CA ILE A 18 -6.72 37.02 15.26
C ILE A 18 -7.77 36.99 16.37
N LYS A 19 -7.58 37.79 17.42
CA LYS A 19 -8.54 37.90 18.53
C LYS A 19 -9.91 38.41 18.04
N ALA A 20 -9.93 39.40 17.15
CA ALA A 20 -11.16 39.90 16.54
C ALA A 20 -11.88 38.83 15.70
N THR A 21 -11.14 38.05 14.89
CA THR A 21 -11.71 36.96 14.09
C THR A 21 -12.27 35.83 14.95
N SER A 22 -11.56 35.41 16.01
CA SER A 22 -12.07 34.40 16.95
C SER A 22 -13.34 34.87 17.68
N ASN A 23 -13.40 36.16 18.05
CA ASN A 23 -14.61 36.74 18.65
C ASN A 23 -15.79 36.76 17.67
N LEU A 24 -15.54 37.07 16.39
CA LEU A 24 -16.56 37.02 15.34
C LEU A 24 -17.06 35.59 15.10
N GLN A 25 -16.15 34.61 15.04
CA GLN A 25 -16.50 33.18 14.89
C GLN A 25 -17.39 32.71 16.04
N ASN A 26 -17.08 33.10 17.28
CA ASN A 26 -17.90 32.76 18.44
C ASN A 26 -19.29 33.41 18.38
N LYS A 27 -19.38 34.68 17.94
CA LYS A 27 -20.68 35.34 17.71
C LYS A 27 -21.50 34.62 16.64
N LEU A 28 -20.88 34.25 15.52
CA LEU A 28 -21.56 33.53 14.43
C LEU A 28 -22.05 32.15 14.88
N ARG A 29 -21.25 31.41 15.66
CA ARG A 29 -21.68 30.13 16.27
C ARG A 29 -22.86 30.30 17.21
N ASN A 30 -22.92 31.38 17.98
CA ASN A 30 -24.02 31.64 18.90
C ASN A 30 -25.30 32.11 18.18
N LEU A 31 -25.17 32.71 16.99
CA LEU A 31 -26.29 33.12 16.14
C LEU A 31 -26.83 31.99 15.27
N ALA A 32 -25.99 31.00 14.95
CA ALA A 32 -26.40 29.78 14.26
C ALA A 32 -27.22 28.89 15.20
N HIS A 33 -28.53 29.14 15.26
CA HIS A 33 -29.47 28.29 15.98
C HIS A 33 -29.65 26.96 15.22
N GLU A 34 -28.71 26.03 15.39
CA GLU A 34 -28.83 24.68 14.86
C GLU A 34 -29.90 23.91 15.66
N PRO A 35 -30.93 23.31 15.02
CA PRO A 35 -31.93 22.53 15.73
C PRO A 35 -31.26 21.38 16.49
N GLN A 36 -31.62 21.23 17.77
CA GLN A 36 -31.04 20.21 18.63
C GLN A 36 -31.40 18.81 18.11
N HIS A 37 -30.42 18.08 17.59
CA HIS A 37 -30.61 16.69 17.17
C HIS A 37 -31.05 15.84 18.38
N ALA A 38 -32.20 15.17 18.27
CA ALA A 38 -32.79 14.38 19.35
C ALA A 38 -32.04 13.06 19.66
N LEU A 39 -31.10 12.65 18.81
CA LEU A 39 -30.33 11.41 18.98
C LEU A 39 -29.07 11.66 19.81
N PRO A 40 -28.86 10.92 20.91
CA PRO A 40 -27.67 11.06 21.72
C PRO A 40 -26.44 10.50 21.00
N ASP A 41 -25.31 11.16 21.21
CA ASP A 41 -24.04 10.73 20.63
C ASP A 41 -23.59 9.36 21.14
N VAL A 42 -22.88 8.63 20.28
CA VAL A 42 -22.31 7.34 20.63
C VAL A 42 -20.96 7.57 21.30
N PHE A 43 -20.78 6.98 22.49
CA PHE A 43 -19.51 7.01 23.19
C PHE A 43 -18.89 5.62 23.19
N ILE A 44 -17.66 5.54 22.67
CA ILE A 44 -16.85 4.33 22.72
C ILE A 44 -15.85 4.50 23.85
N TRP A 45 -15.87 3.60 24.82
CA TRP A 45 -15.01 3.65 26.01
C TRP A 45 -14.00 2.51 26.01
N LEU A 46 -12.72 2.84 26.25
CA LEU A 46 -11.69 1.90 26.65
C LEU A 46 -11.74 1.71 28.17
N ILE A 47 -12.01 0.48 28.62
CA ILE A 47 -12.16 0.14 30.03
C ILE A 47 -11.08 -0.87 30.43
N SER A 48 -10.43 -0.67 31.57
CA SER A 48 -9.56 -1.66 32.20
C SER A 48 -9.71 -1.60 33.71
N ASN A 49 -9.72 -2.76 34.37
CA ASN A 49 -9.89 -2.88 35.82
C ASN A 49 -11.10 -2.06 36.33
N HIS A 50 -12.23 -2.15 35.60
CA HIS A 50 -13.46 -1.40 35.85
C HIS A 50 -13.34 0.15 35.78
N LYS A 51 -12.20 0.69 35.33
CA LYS A 51 -11.99 2.13 35.13
C LYS A 51 -12.06 2.50 33.65
N ARG A 52 -12.73 3.62 33.35
CA ARG A 52 -12.78 4.25 32.02
C ARG A 52 -11.48 5.03 31.79
N ILE A 53 -10.71 4.62 30.79
CA ILE A 53 -9.35 5.12 30.56
C ILE A 53 -9.26 6.07 29.38
N ALA A 54 -9.97 5.78 28.29
CA ALA A 54 -10.03 6.62 27.11
C ALA A 54 -11.39 6.48 26.42
N TYR A 55 -11.75 7.43 25.58
CA TYR A 55 -13.02 7.42 24.86
C TYR A 55 -12.95 8.08 23.50
N HIS A 56 -13.92 7.78 22.66
CA HIS A 56 -14.23 8.54 21.46
C HIS A 56 -15.73 8.87 21.46
N ARG A 57 -16.08 10.12 21.16
CA ARG A 57 -17.47 10.58 21.02
C ARG A 57 -17.77 10.73 19.55
N ILE A 58 -18.85 10.11 19.09
CA ILE A 58 -19.28 10.10 17.70
C ILE A 58 -20.66 10.76 17.66
N PRO A 59 -20.80 11.91 16.99
CA PRO A 59 -22.10 12.53 16.78
C PRO A 59 -23.05 11.55 16.12
N ALA A 60 -24.24 11.34 16.68
CA ALA A 60 -25.20 10.38 16.09
C ALA A 60 -25.49 10.73 14.63
N LYS A 61 -25.65 12.01 14.33
CA LYS A 61 -25.89 12.53 12.96
C LYS A 61 -24.83 12.11 11.94
N ASP A 62 -23.61 11.81 12.37
CA ASP A 62 -22.53 11.42 11.46
C ASP A 62 -22.67 9.96 11.01
N ILE A 63 -23.42 9.13 11.75
CA ILE A 63 -23.56 7.69 11.50
C ILE A 63 -25.00 7.24 11.26
N VAL A 64 -25.97 8.17 11.24
CA VAL A 64 -27.38 7.86 10.94
C VAL A 64 -27.53 7.40 9.49
N PHE A 65 -28.29 6.33 9.28
CA PHE A 65 -28.69 5.86 7.97
C PHE A 65 -30.03 6.45 7.55
N SER A 66 -30.06 7.10 6.38
CA SER A 66 -31.27 7.40 5.61
C SER A 66 -31.16 6.79 4.21
N ILE A 67 -32.32 6.50 3.61
CA ILE A 67 -32.42 6.12 2.19
C ILE A 67 -32.26 7.33 1.26
N VAL A 68 -32.43 8.54 1.80
CA VAL A 68 -32.16 9.80 1.12
C VAL A 68 -30.73 10.21 1.46
N ASP A 69 -29.90 10.43 0.43
CA ASP A 69 -28.46 10.62 0.59
C ASP A 69 -28.11 11.90 1.36
N GLU A 70 -28.89 12.97 1.17
CA GLU A 70 -28.74 14.26 1.84
C GLU A 70 -29.04 14.20 3.35
N GLU A 71 -29.84 13.21 3.77
CA GLU A 71 -30.20 12.97 5.17
C GLU A 71 -29.29 11.92 5.84
N ARG A 72 -28.41 11.27 5.07
CA ARG A 72 -27.52 10.24 5.56
C ARG A 72 -26.29 10.86 6.23
N GLY A 73 -25.93 10.31 7.38
CA GLY A 73 -24.71 10.68 8.08
C GLY A 73 -23.48 10.42 7.22
N LYS A 74 -22.57 11.41 7.17
CA LYS A 74 -21.36 11.40 6.32
C LYS A 74 -20.44 10.18 6.52
N GLU A 75 -20.43 9.58 7.71
CA GLU A 75 -19.62 8.40 8.06
C GLU A 75 -20.47 7.12 8.19
N CYS A 76 -21.78 7.19 7.91
CA CYS A 76 -22.68 6.07 8.05
C CYS A 76 -22.29 4.93 7.09
N GLY A 77 -22.12 3.74 7.66
CA GLY A 77 -21.87 2.53 6.89
C GLY A 77 -20.51 2.51 6.21
N ARG A 78 -19.50 3.17 6.77
CA ARG A 78 -18.12 3.19 6.26
C ARG A 78 -17.14 2.74 7.34
N VAL A 79 -16.02 2.13 6.94
CA VAL A 79 -14.92 1.82 7.85
C VAL A 79 -14.18 3.12 8.16
N GLN A 80 -14.17 3.51 9.42
CA GLN A 80 -13.53 4.71 9.91
C GLN A 80 -12.42 4.38 10.91
N THR A 81 -11.36 5.18 10.89
CA THR A 81 -10.30 5.11 11.88
C THR A 81 -10.60 6.07 13.02
N LEU A 82 -10.80 5.55 14.22
CA LEU A 82 -11.11 6.32 15.43
C LEU A 82 -9.89 6.34 16.36
N PHE A 83 -9.63 7.50 16.95
CA PHE A 83 -8.54 7.69 17.90
C PHE A 83 -9.09 8.05 19.28
N LEU A 84 -8.84 7.21 20.27
CA LEU A 84 -9.39 7.41 21.61
C LEU A 84 -8.58 8.44 22.38
N LYS A 85 -9.29 9.26 23.16
CA LYS A 85 -8.78 10.39 23.94
C LYS A 85 -9.01 10.17 25.43
N LEU A 86 -8.16 10.70 26.29
CA LEU A 86 -8.36 10.61 27.75
C LEU A 86 -9.63 11.35 28.19
N PRO A 87 -10.39 10.85 29.19
CA PRO A 87 -11.57 11.53 29.71
C PRO A 87 -11.24 12.71 30.63
N GLY A 88 -12.15 13.68 30.66
CA GLY A 88 -12.07 14.85 31.53
C GLY A 88 -10.89 15.77 31.19
N LYS A 89 -10.41 16.53 32.19
CA LYS A 89 -9.35 17.54 32.00
C LYS A 89 -8.00 16.94 31.56
N LYS A 90 -7.81 15.62 31.71
CA LYS A 90 -6.60 14.90 31.27
C LYS A 90 -6.50 14.76 29.75
N GLY A 91 -7.63 14.82 29.04
CA GLY A 91 -7.68 14.85 27.58
C GLY A 91 -7.47 16.24 26.98
N THR A 92 -7.56 17.29 27.79
CA THR A 92 -7.35 18.68 27.39
C THR A 92 -5.97 19.14 27.86
N GLY A 93 -4.96 18.96 27.01
CA GLY A 93 -3.59 19.36 27.26
C GLY A 93 -2.57 18.35 26.71
N PRO A 94 -1.26 18.60 26.90
CA PRO A 94 -0.17 17.82 26.30
C PRO A 94 -0.23 16.31 26.57
N THR A 95 -0.67 15.92 27.77
CA THR A 95 -0.83 14.52 28.19
C THR A 95 -1.97 13.78 27.46
N GLY A 96 -2.90 14.51 26.85
CA GLY A 96 -4.06 13.97 26.11
C GLY A 96 -3.86 13.86 24.60
N TRP A 97 -2.72 14.34 24.08
CA TRP A 97 -2.40 14.36 22.64
C TRP A 97 -1.95 13.00 22.11
N ALA A 98 -1.36 12.17 22.96
CA ALA A 98 -1.01 10.81 22.60
C ALA A 98 -2.29 10.03 22.28
N VAL A 99 -2.31 9.37 21.11
CA VAL A 99 -3.38 8.46 20.73
C VAL A 99 -3.38 7.31 21.73
N GLN A 100 -4.42 7.25 22.57
CA GLN A 100 -4.53 6.22 23.60
C GLN A 100 -4.81 4.85 22.98
N ALA A 101 -5.55 4.84 21.86
CA ALA A 101 -5.77 3.68 21.02
C ALA A 101 -6.25 4.12 19.63
N LYS A 102 -5.85 3.40 18.59
CA LYS A 102 -6.41 3.49 17.23
C LYS A 102 -7.36 2.30 17.05
N LEU A 103 -8.60 2.59 16.68
CA LEU A 103 -9.59 1.59 16.28
C LEU A 103 -9.90 1.78 14.80
N GLN A 104 -10.09 0.68 14.07
CA GLN A 104 -10.82 0.70 12.81
C GLN A 104 -12.20 0.12 13.06
N MET A 105 -13.24 0.92 12.83
CA MET A 105 -14.60 0.55 13.17
C MET A 105 -15.53 0.84 12.01
N TYR A 106 -16.43 -0.09 11.73
CA TYR A 106 -17.57 0.09 10.86
C TYR A 106 -18.78 0.42 11.73
N LEU A 107 -19.41 1.58 11.53
CA LEU A 107 -20.58 1.99 12.29
C LEU A 107 -21.74 2.34 11.37
N TRP A 108 -22.94 1.95 11.79
CA TRP A 108 -24.19 2.20 11.07
C TRP A 108 -25.31 2.33 12.09
N LEU A 109 -26.10 3.40 12.00
CA LEU A 109 -27.20 3.68 12.91
C LEU A 109 -28.48 3.90 12.12
N GLY A 110 -29.28 2.85 11.92
CA GLY A 110 -30.52 2.95 11.16
C GLY A 110 -31.66 2.12 11.76
N LEU A 111 -32.86 2.34 11.24
CA LEU A 111 -34.05 1.60 11.66
C LEU A 111 -33.93 0.11 11.31
N SER A 112 -34.49 -0.76 12.15
CA SER A 112 -34.47 -2.22 11.94
C SER A 112 -35.00 -2.64 10.56
N LYS A 113 -35.95 -1.89 9.99
CA LYS A 113 -36.47 -2.15 8.63
C LYS A 113 -35.42 -1.96 7.52
N HIS A 114 -34.37 -1.18 7.76
CA HIS A 114 -33.27 -0.92 6.81
C HIS A 114 -32.04 -1.80 7.05
N LYS A 115 -32.14 -2.83 7.91
CA LYS A 115 -31.01 -3.69 8.27
C LYS A 115 -30.31 -4.38 7.08
N LYS A 116 -31.00 -4.56 5.95
CA LYS A 116 -30.41 -5.09 4.71
C LYS A 116 -29.32 -4.18 4.11
N GLU A 117 -29.30 -2.91 4.49
CA GLU A 117 -28.33 -1.90 4.05
C GLU A 117 -27.07 -1.87 4.92
N LEU A 118 -27.09 -2.52 6.10
CA LEU A 118 -26.05 -2.49 7.13
C LEU A 118 -24.67 -2.91 6.64
N LEU A 119 -24.57 -3.85 5.70
CA LEU A 119 -23.27 -4.41 5.26
C LEU A 119 -22.84 -3.92 3.88
N LYS A 120 -23.69 -3.15 3.18
CA LYS A 120 -23.42 -2.76 1.79
C LYS A 120 -22.24 -1.80 1.63
N GLY A 121 -21.85 -1.10 2.70
CA GLY A 121 -20.70 -0.21 2.69
C GLY A 121 -19.40 -0.85 3.21
N LEU A 122 -19.37 -2.15 3.46
CA LEU A 122 -18.14 -2.86 3.81
C LEU A 122 -17.23 -3.01 2.57
N PRO A 123 -15.92 -2.76 2.69
CA PRO A 123 -14.97 -3.03 1.60
C PRO A 123 -14.96 -4.50 1.19
N ALA A 124 -14.68 -4.79 -0.08
CA ALA A 124 -14.50 -6.17 -0.54
C ALA A 124 -13.28 -6.81 0.15
N GLY A 125 -13.43 -8.03 0.68
CA GLY A 125 -12.36 -8.77 1.36
C GLY A 125 -12.59 -9.05 2.85
N TYR A 126 -13.66 -8.54 3.45
CA TYR A 126 -14.10 -8.99 4.78
C TYR A 126 -14.77 -10.36 4.65
N GLU A 127 -14.30 -11.37 5.39
CA GLU A 127 -14.93 -12.68 5.42
C GLU A 127 -16.32 -12.61 6.07
N ASP A 128 -17.33 -13.16 5.39
CA ASP A 128 -18.67 -13.33 5.94
C ASP A 128 -18.65 -14.43 7.02
N THR A 129 -18.22 -14.06 8.22
CA THR A 129 -18.09 -14.99 9.34
C THR A 129 -19.47 -15.31 9.94
N PRO A 130 -19.68 -16.54 10.46
CA PRO A 130 -20.92 -16.89 11.17
C PRO A 130 -21.28 -15.93 12.30
N GLN A 131 -20.30 -15.25 12.91
CA GLN A 131 -20.43 -14.24 13.96
C GLN A 131 -20.95 -12.90 13.42
N ILE A 132 -20.52 -12.46 12.23
CA ILE A 132 -21.08 -11.30 11.51
C ILE A 132 -22.52 -11.59 11.07
N ARG A 133 -22.79 -12.81 10.57
CA ARG A 133 -24.16 -13.29 10.30
C ARG A 133 -25.02 -13.44 11.57
N ARG A 134 -24.42 -13.75 12.73
CA ARG A 134 -25.09 -13.81 14.04
C ARG A 134 -25.32 -12.43 14.66
N ALA A 135 -24.46 -11.44 14.45
CA ALA A 135 -24.69 -10.05 14.85
C ALA A 135 -25.86 -9.43 14.05
N CYS A 136 -26.14 -9.99 12.87
CA CYS A 136 -27.38 -9.76 12.14
C CYS A 136 -28.62 -10.48 12.73
N ARG A 137 -28.47 -11.34 13.76
CA ARG A 137 -29.56 -11.87 14.60
C ARG A 137 -29.66 -11.07 15.91
N ILE A 138 -30.86 -10.99 16.47
CA ILE A 138 -31.26 -9.99 17.48
C ILE A 138 -30.50 -10.10 18.85
N VAL A 139 -29.68 -11.14 19.12
CA VAL A 139 -29.28 -11.51 20.51
C VAL A 139 -27.84 -12.08 20.70
N GLY A 140 -26.75 -11.50 20.18
CA GLY A 140 -25.37 -12.03 20.41
C GLY A 140 -24.35 -10.99 20.91
N SER A 141 -23.57 -11.28 21.96
CA SER A 141 -22.57 -10.35 22.54
C SER A 141 -21.12 -10.56 22.05
N PRO A 142 -20.23 -9.53 22.10
CA PRO A 142 -18.84 -9.57 21.59
C PRO A 142 -17.76 -9.77 22.68
N PRO A 143 -16.50 -10.17 22.31
CA PRO A 143 -15.46 -10.65 23.23
C PRO A 143 -14.59 -9.56 23.91
N PRO A 144 -13.82 -9.87 25.00
CA PRO A 144 -13.53 -8.88 26.04
C PRO A 144 -12.21 -8.03 26.01
N SER A 145 -11.06 -8.40 25.40
CA SER A 145 -9.84 -7.51 25.46
C SER A 145 -8.57 -7.99 24.71
N ILE A 146 -7.64 -7.06 24.33
CA ILE A 146 -6.14 -7.16 24.26
C ILE A 146 -5.46 -5.74 24.43
N LYS A 147 -4.22 -5.58 24.97
CA LYS A 147 -3.53 -4.30 25.44
C LYS A 147 -1.98 -4.18 25.18
N TYR A 148 -1.37 -2.95 25.20
CA TYR A 148 -0.02 -2.58 25.79
C TYR A 148 0.35 -1.03 25.84
N THR A 149 1.39 -0.60 26.62
CA THR A 149 1.67 0.75 27.27
C THR A 149 3.10 1.40 27.10
N GLY A 150 3.25 2.74 27.35
CA GLY A 150 4.45 3.39 27.99
C GLY A 150 5.18 4.59 27.29
N SER A 151 5.66 5.63 28.04
CA SER A 151 6.20 6.99 27.64
C SER A 151 7.32 7.53 28.57
N ASP A 152 8.21 8.45 28.13
CA ASP A 152 8.68 9.74 28.75
C ASP A 152 9.75 10.50 27.89
N ALA A 153 10.37 11.61 28.37
CA ALA A 153 10.82 12.79 27.59
C ALA A 153 12.19 13.42 27.97
N SER A 154 12.98 13.88 26.97
CA SER A 154 14.11 14.83 27.12
C SER A 154 14.22 15.79 25.91
N GLY A 155 14.65 17.04 26.12
CA GLY A 155 14.36 18.18 25.23
C GLY A 155 15.25 18.42 23.99
N LEU A 156 15.94 17.40 23.47
CA LEU A 156 16.61 17.39 22.17
C LEU A 156 16.38 16.02 21.54
N SER A 157 16.16 15.98 20.22
CA SER A 157 15.77 14.75 19.54
C SER A 157 16.91 14.15 18.72
N ASP A 158 16.96 12.82 18.70
CA ASP A 158 17.76 11.95 17.85
C ASP A 158 16.84 11.35 16.77
N PRO A 159 16.39 12.14 15.77
CA PRO A 159 15.29 11.73 14.91
C PRO A 159 15.64 10.62 13.91
N PHE A 160 14.71 9.70 13.73
CA PHE A 160 14.65 8.81 12.56
C PHE A 160 13.23 8.72 11.99
N ALA A 161 13.12 8.38 10.71
CA ALA A 161 11.84 8.17 10.04
C ALA A 161 11.60 6.67 9.84
N ARG A 162 10.40 6.19 10.17
CA ARG A 162 9.89 4.90 9.74
C ARG A 162 8.89 5.10 8.60
N VAL A 163 9.24 4.59 7.43
CA VAL A 163 8.40 4.62 6.23
C VAL A 163 7.65 3.30 6.14
N VAL A 164 6.33 3.38 6.01
CA VAL A 164 5.43 2.23 5.87
C VAL A 164 4.70 2.33 4.53
N PHE A 165 4.78 1.25 3.75
CA PHE A 165 4.12 1.14 2.45
C PHE A 165 3.69 -0.29 2.19
N GLY A 166 2.40 -0.49 1.89
CA GLY A 166 1.81 -1.82 1.79
C GLY A 166 1.85 -2.58 3.12
N ASP A 167 2.43 -3.78 3.10
CA ASP A 167 2.69 -4.65 4.25
C ASP A 167 4.12 -4.54 4.80
N GLN A 168 4.93 -3.63 4.25
CA GLN A 168 6.34 -3.45 4.58
C GLN A 168 6.60 -2.15 5.33
N SER A 169 7.69 -2.13 6.11
CA SER A 169 8.21 -0.92 6.75
C SER A 169 9.74 -0.92 6.80
N GLN A 170 10.35 0.24 6.57
CA GLN A 170 11.79 0.47 6.72
C GLN A 170 12.03 1.72 7.55
N CYS A 171 13.21 1.81 8.16
CA CYS A 171 13.62 2.98 8.95
C CYS A 171 14.85 3.62 8.31
N THR A 172 14.94 4.93 8.37
CA THR A 172 16.18 5.67 8.08
C THR A 172 17.19 5.47 9.20
N GLN A 173 18.41 5.94 8.98
CA GLN A 173 19.36 6.18 10.06
C GLN A 173 18.81 7.16 11.12
N VAL A 174 19.30 7.00 12.34
CA VAL A 174 19.12 7.96 13.43
C VAL A 174 20.15 9.07 13.26
N ILE A 175 19.72 10.32 13.41
CA ILE A 175 20.63 11.48 13.40
C ILE A 175 20.63 12.09 14.79
N ASP A 176 21.80 12.20 15.40
CA ASP A 176 21.92 12.65 16.79
C ASP A 176 21.69 14.17 16.93
N GLU A 177 20.98 14.55 17.99
CA GLU A 177 20.86 15.90 18.54
C GLU A 177 20.44 16.99 17.53
N THR A 178 19.39 16.74 16.74
CA THR A 178 18.88 17.71 15.74
C THR A 178 17.36 17.82 15.67
N LEU A 179 16.89 19.04 15.41
CA LEU A 179 15.47 19.34 15.10
C LEU A 179 15.22 19.50 13.59
N SER A 180 16.25 19.36 12.76
CA SER A 180 16.17 19.48 11.30
C SER A 180 17.01 18.39 10.64
N PRO A 181 16.61 17.11 10.80
CA PRO A 181 17.33 16.00 10.22
C PRO A 181 17.37 16.07 8.70
N THR A 182 18.54 15.79 8.14
CA THR A 182 18.73 15.56 6.70
C THR A 182 19.28 14.15 6.53
N TRP A 183 18.42 13.20 6.17
CA TRP A 183 18.82 11.80 6.06
C TRP A 183 19.59 11.50 4.77
N ASP A 184 19.24 12.17 3.65
CA ASP A 184 19.77 11.91 2.30
C ASP A 184 19.88 10.42 1.96
N GLU A 185 18.87 9.66 2.38
CA GLU A 185 18.84 8.21 2.32
C GLU A 185 17.75 7.73 1.36
N MET A 186 18.08 6.73 0.53
CA MET A 186 17.14 6.08 -0.38
C MET A 186 16.69 4.74 0.20
N LEU A 187 15.39 4.64 0.52
CA LEU A 187 14.77 3.39 0.97
C LEU A 187 14.09 2.67 -0.20
N ILE A 188 14.49 1.42 -0.47
CA ILE A 188 13.97 0.62 -1.59
C ILE A 188 13.06 -0.49 -1.07
N PHE A 189 11.77 -0.45 -1.42
CA PHE A 189 10.78 -1.46 -1.08
C PHE A 189 10.59 -2.41 -2.27
N ASN A 190 11.12 -3.64 -2.17
CA ASN A 190 11.02 -4.65 -3.22
C ASN A 190 9.76 -5.51 -3.05
N GLU A 191 9.24 -6.04 -4.16
CA GLU A 191 8.16 -7.04 -4.18
C GLU A 191 6.85 -6.62 -3.49
N VAL A 192 6.54 -5.32 -3.48
CA VAL A 192 5.28 -4.81 -2.91
C VAL A 192 4.10 -5.32 -3.74
N THR A 193 3.22 -6.10 -3.11
CA THR A 193 2.01 -6.61 -3.77
C THR A 193 0.92 -5.54 -3.74
N ILE A 194 0.59 -5.00 -4.91
CA ILE A 194 -0.47 -3.99 -5.08
C ILE A 194 -1.53 -4.56 -6.03
N TYR A 195 -2.80 -4.51 -5.61
CA TYR A 195 -3.92 -5.03 -6.39
C TYR A 195 -4.58 -3.89 -7.19
N GLY A 196 -4.87 -4.14 -8.46
CA GLY A 196 -5.46 -3.17 -9.38
C GLY A 196 -4.74 -3.16 -10.72
N THR A 197 -5.36 -2.52 -11.72
CA THR A 197 -4.67 -2.20 -12.97
C THR A 197 -3.67 -1.07 -12.75
N ILE A 198 -2.67 -0.94 -13.62
CA ILE A 198 -1.67 0.12 -13.48
C ILE A 198 -2.31 1.51 -13.65
N GLU A 199 -3.38 1.61 -14.43
CA GLU A 199 -4.20 2.82 -14.60
C GLU A 199 -4.90 3.20 -13.29
N GLU A 200 -5.59 2.26 -12.65
CA GLU A 200 -6.28 2.50 -11.37
C GLU A 200 -5.29 2.89 -10.26
N ILE A 201 -4.12 2.23 -10.22
CA ILE A 201 -3.07 2.55 -9.24
C ILE A 201 -2.51 3.95 -9.48
N LYS A 202 -2.39 4.38 -10.75
CA LYS A 202 -1.93 5.72 -11.11
C LYS A 202 -2.94 6.80 -10.72
N ASP A 203 -4.23 6.54 -10.91
CA ASP A 203 -5.30 7.47 -10.54
C ASP A 203 -5.52 7.52 -9.01
N TYR A 204 -5.34 6.40 -8.33
CA TYR A 204 -5.55 6.26 -6.88
C TYR A 204 -4.36 5.57 -6.19
N PRO A 205 -3.20 6.25 -6.10
CA PRO A 205 -1.99 5.64 -5.56
C PRO A 205 -2.15 5.27 -4.07
N PRO A 206 -1.61 4.13 -3.60
CA PRO A 206 -1.64 3.76 -2.20
C PRO A 206 -0.94 4.80 -1.32
N THR A 207 -1.48 5.06 -0.13
CA THR A 207 -0.89 6.05 0.79
C THR A 207 0.41 5.52 1.41
N ILE A 208 1.45 6.33 1.36
CA ILE A 208 2.68 6.13 2.14
C ILE A 208 2.51 6.82 3.48
N VAL A 209 2.89 6.10 4.54
CA VAL A 209 2.90 6.65 5.90
C VAL A 209 4.33 6.82 6.34
N VAL A 210 4.71 8.06 6.69
CA VAL A 210 6.03 8.34 7.26
C VAL A 210 5.83 8.78 8.69
N GLU A 211 6.36 8.00 9.63
CA GLU A 211 6.33 8.29 11.06
C GLU A 211 7.71 8.73 11.52
N ILE A 212 7.81 9.90 12.12
CA ILE A 212 9.06 10.41 12.66
C ILE A 212 9.10 10.10 14.15
N PHE A 213 10.22 9.53 14.57
CA PHE A 213 10.51 9.19 15.94
C PHE A 213 11.78 9.87 16.42
N ASP A 214 11.91 9.97 17.73
CA ASP A 214 13.06 10.40 18.48
C ASP A 214 13.67 9.17 19.18
N GLN A 215 14.93 8.86 18.95
CA GLN A 215 15.58 7.67 19.51
C GLN A 215 16.48 8.03 20.71
N ASP A 216 15.95 7.93 21.93
CA ASP A 216 16.78 8.13 23.12
C ASP A 216 17.95 7.12 23.21
N ARG A 217 19.05 7.56 23.82
CA ARG A 217 20.25 6.74 24.11
C ARG A 217 19.95 5.42 24.85
N VAL A 218 18.88 5.40 25.65
CA VAL A 218 18.39 4.21 26.35
C VAL A 218 16.87 4.28 26.42
N GLY A 219 16.17 3.42 25.68
CA GLY A 219 14.71 3.36 25.76
C GLY A 219 14.03 3.03 24.44
N LYS A 220 12.71 3.23 24.43
CA LYS A 220 11.86 3.05 23.25
C LYS A 220 11.66 4.41 22.60
N ALA A 221 11.84 4.49 21.29
CA ALA A 221 11.72 5.73 20.55
C ALA A 221 10.38 6.49 20.76
N GLU A 222 10.47 7.81 20.97
CA GLU A 222 9.32 8.71 21.13
C GLU A 222 8.73 9.11 19.78
N PHE A 223 7.42 9.15 19.65
CA PHE A 223 6.77 9.59 18.41
C PHE A 223 6.70 11.13 18.31
N ILE A 224 7.35 11.69 17.29
CA ILE A 224 7.36 13.13 16.98
C ILE A 224 6.11 13.51 16.17
N GLY A 225 5.83 12.79 15.08
CA GLY A 225 4.73 13.13 14.19
C GLY A 225 4.67 12.24 12.95
N ARG A 226 3.64 12.43 12.13
CA ARG A 226 3.41 11.63 10.93
C ARG A 226 3.08 12.48 9.73
N ALA A 227 3.69 12.17 8.60
CA ALA A 227 3.29 12.64 7.28
C ALA A 227 2.56 11.53 6.52
N LEU A 228 1.60 11.93 5.69
CA LEU A 228 0.94 11.06 4.72
C LEU A 228 1.30 11.57 3.33
N ALA A 229 1.79 10.68 2.47
CA ALA A 229 2.20 11.02 1.11
C ALA A 229 1.58 10.07 0.09
N LYS A 230 1.63 10.47 -1.18
CA LYS A 230 1.23 9.64 -2.32
C LYS A 230 2.45 9.48 -3.24
N PRO A 231 2.78 8.27 -3.69
CA PRO A 231 3.83 8.09 -4.67
C PRO A 231 3.41 8.59 -6.04
N THR A 232 4.37 9.11 -6.77
CA THR A 232 4.26 9.24 -8.24
C THR A 232 4.39 7.85 -8.85
N VAL A 233 3.33 7.39 -9.51
CA VAL A 233 3.31 6.07 -10.15
C VAL A 233 3.84 6.18 -11.57
N LYS A 234 4.89 5.43 -11.88
CA LYS A 234 5.50 5.36 -13.21
C LYS A 234 5.31 3.98 -13.82
N LYS A 235 4.83 3.97 -15.06
CA LYS A 235 4.65 2.73 -15.82
C LYS A 235 5.98 2.23 -16.37
N SER A 236 6.03 0.93 -16.68
CA SER A 236 7.24 0.29 -17.23
C SER A 236 7.65 0.80 -18.62
N ASP A 237 6.70 1.36 -19.38
CA ASP A 237 6.90 1.92 -20.72
C ASP A 237 7.13 3.45 -20.70
N GLU A 238 7.00 4.09 -19.54
CA GLU A 238 7.30 5.52 -19.39
C GLU A 238 8.81 5.73 -19.29
N LYS A 239 9.33 6.64 -20.12
CA LYS A 239 10.75 6.97 -20.11
C LYS A 239 11.14 7.74 -18.85
N TYR A 240 12.23 7.31 -18.22
CA TYR A 240 12.79 7.93 -17.02
C TYR A 240 13.76 9.06 -17.39
N GLU A 241 13.22 10.17 -17.90
CA GLU A 241 13.99 11.30 -18.41
C GLU A 241 13.36 12.66 -18.01
N ARG A 242 14.09 13.76 -18.28
CA ARG A 242 13.61 15.12 -17.98
C ARG A 242 12.27 15.37 -18.70
N PRO A 243 11.29 16.07 -18.08
CA PRO A 243 11.36 16.77 -16.80
C PRO A 243 11.02 15.90 -15.57
N ASN A 244 10.64 14.64 -15.77
CA ASN A 244 10.20 13.73 -14.70
C ASN A 244 11.37 13.05 -13.97
N PHE A 245 12.59 13.50 -14.26
CA PHE A 245 13.84 13.07 -13.62
C PHE A 245 14.75 14.29 -13.38
N PRO A 246 15.38 14.43 -12.19
CA PRO A 246 15.25 13.56 -11.02
C PRO A 246 13.85 13.61 -10.38
N PRO A 247 13.51 12.65 -9.50
CA PRO A 247 12.25 12.68 -8.75
C PRO A 247 12.10 14.02 -8.04
N GLN A 248 10.92 14.63 -8.16
CA GLN A 248 10.69 15.94 -7.55
C GLN A 248 10.42 15.77 -6.06
N LEU A 249 11.16 16.52 -5.25
CA LEU A 249 10.95 16.57 -3.81
C LEU A 249 9.66 17.35 -3.53
N GLU A 250 8.82 16.79 -2.65
CA GLU A 250 7.57 17.40 -2.24
C GLU A 250 7.54 17.60 -0.72
N TRP A 251 7.01 18.77 -0.32
CA TRP A 251 6.78 19.06 1.09
C TRP A 251 5.48 18.40 1.55
N SER A 252 5.59 17.59 2.60
CA SER A 252 4.46 16.98 3.30
C SER A 252 4.41 17.47 4.74
N ASP A 253 3.24 17.92 5.19
CA ASP A 253 3.07 18.31 6.59
C ASP A 253 3.22 17.10 7.51
N ILE A 254 4.05 17.25 8.54
CA ILE A 254 4.15 16.30 9.64
C ILE A 254 3.15 16.76 10.71
N CYS A 255 2.19 15.90 11.03
CA CYS A 255 1.16 16.17 12.03
C CYS A 255 1.32 15.25 13.25
N ARG A 256 1.25 15.81 14.45
CA ARG A 256 1.13 15.08 15.72
C ARG A 256 -0.31 15.21 16.20
N GLY A 257 -1.18 14.32 15.72
CA GLY A 257 -2.62 14.47 15.92
C GLY A 257 -3.17 15.62 15.07
N PRO A 258 -3.89 16.60 15.64
CA PRO A 258 -4.40 17.76 14.90
C PRO A 258 -3.34 18.87 14.71
N ASP A 259 -2.24 18.81 15.46
CA ASP A 259 -1.24 19.87 15.49
C ASP A 259 -0.17 19.61 14.43
N ARG A 260 0.20 20.68 13.71
CA ARG A 260 1.35 20.66 12.81
C ARG A 260 2.62 20.56 13.65
N ALA A 261 3.36 19.48 13.48
CA ALA A 261 4.58 19.18 14.21
C ALA A 261 5.85 19.49 13.40
N GLY A 262 5.74 19.57 12.07
CA GLY A 262 6.85 19.91 11.20
C GLY A 262 6.50 19.74 9.73
N GLU A 263 7.53 19.69 8.89
CA GLU A 263 7.42 19.45 7.45
C GLU A 263 8.48 18.42 7.05
N LEU A 264 8.10 17.50 6.15
CA LEU A 264 8.98 16.52 5.54
C LEU A 264 9.19 16.90 4.08
N LEU A 265 10.45 16.98 3.64
CA LEU A 265 10.78 17.10 2.22
C LEU A 265 11.27 15.75 1.72
N ALA A 266 10.50 15.11 0.84
CA ALA A 266 10.85 13.80 0.29
C ALA A 266 10.22 13.58 -1.09
N ALA A 267 10.81 12.68 -1.88
CA ALA A 267 10.23 12.20 -3.12
C ALA A 267 9.81 10.74 -2.93
N PHE A 268 8.64 10.38 -3.46
CA PHE A 268 8.14 9.01 -3.40
C PHE A 268 7.75 8.56 -4.81
N GLU A 269 8.35 7.47 -5.27
CA GLU A 269 8.04 6.88 -6.58
C GLU A 269 7.61 5.43 -6.44
N LEU A 270 6.60 5.04 -7.22
CA LEU A 270 6.20 3.66 -7.40
C LEU A 270 6.47 3.27 -8.85
N LEU A 271 7.48 2.44 -9.07
CA LEU A 271 7.90 2.03 -10.40
C LEU A 271 7.32 0.66 -10.75
N GLN A 272 6.61 0.57 -11.88
CA GLN A 272 6.21 -0.71 -12.42
C GLN A 272 7.40 -1.40 -13.09
N VAL A 273 7.78 -2.56 -12.57
CA VAL A 273 8.80 -3.43 -13.19
C VAL A 273 8.12 -4.69 -13.71
N LEU A 274 8.22 -4.94 -15.02
CA LEU A 274 7.64 -6.13 -15.65
C LEU A 274 8.69 -7.24 -15.74
N PHE A 275 8.34 -8.42 -15.22
CA PHE A 275 9.11 -9.64 -15.38
C PHE A 275 8.45 -10.60 -16.39
N TRP A 276 9.14 -11.69 -16.72
CA TRP A 276 8.62 -12.75 -17.60
C TRP A 276 7.30 -13.31 -17.06
N GLY A 277 6.25 -13.25 -17.87
CA GLY A 277 4.88 -13.48 -17.40
C GLY A 277 3.82 -13.36 -18.50
N MET A 278 2.59 -13.76 -18.18
CA MET A 278 1.45 -13.77 -19.11
C MET A 278 0.51 -12.60 -18.82
N ARG A 279 0.22 -11.79 -19.84
CA ARG A 279 -0.63 -10.59 -19.72
C ARG A 279 -1.77 -10.67 -20.72
N GLU A 280 -2.90 -10.03 -20.40
CA GLU A 280 -4.05 -9.87 -21.31
C GLU A 280 -4.62 -11.16 -21.91
N LEU A 281 -4.63 -12.25 -21.12
CA LEU A 281 -5.16 -13.53 -21.57
C LEU A 281 -6.67 -13.45 -21.80
N LYS A 282 -7.09 -13.76 -23.05
CA LYS A 282 -8.52 -13.82 -23.41
C LYS A 282 -9.22 -14.98 -22.70
N LYS A 283 -10.50 -14.78 -22.38
CA LYS A 283 -11.35 -15.85 -21.81
C LYS A 283 -11.50 -16.99 -22.82
N ILE A 284 -11.46 -18.23 -22.33
CA ILE A 284 -11.65 -19.45 -23.12
C ILE A 284 -12.91 -20.14 -22.61
N HIS A 285 -13.84 -20.46 -23.51
CA HIS A 285 -15.15 -21.05 -23.16
C HIS A 285 -15.86 -20.27 -22.04
N PHE A 286 -15.92 -18.94 -22.19
CA PHE A 286 -16.50 -17.99 -21.21
C PHE A 286 -15.86 -17.98 -19.81
N THR A 287 -14.78 -18.74 -19.61
CA THR A 287 -14.07 -18.84 -18.32
C THR A 287 -12.77 -18.03 -18.38
N SER A 288 -12.40 -17.36 -17.29
CA SER A 288 -11.09 -16.72 -17.16
C SER A 288 -9.96 -17.73 -17.15
N VAL A 289 -8.80 -17.31 -17.65
CA VAL A 289 -7.55 -18.06 -17.52
C VAL A 289 -6.86 -17.63 -16.23
N ASP A 290 -6.82 -18.53 -15.25
CA ASP A 290 -6.35 -18.20 -13.90
C ASP A 290 -5.00 -18.87 -13.57
N LYS A 291 -4.68 -20.01 -14.18
CA LYS A 291 -3.46 -20.78 -13.87
C LYS A 291 -2.65 -21.14 -15.12
N PRO A 292 -2.15 -20.14 -15.87
CA PRO A 292 -1.44 -20.39 -17.11
C PRO A 292 -0.08 -21.06 -16.88
N ARG A 293 0.28 -21.94 -17.81
CA ARG A 293 1.60 -22.54 -18.01
C ARG A 293 1.97 -22.37 -19.49
N ILE A 294 3.26 -22.19 -19.76
CA ILE A 294 3.80 -22.19 -21.11
C ILE A 294 4.56 -23.48 -21.36
N ASP A 295 4.25 -24.13 -22.47
CA ASP A 295 4.98 -25.27 -23.00
C ASP A 295 5.69 -24.83 -24.28
N VAL A 296 7.02 -24.84 -24.28
CA VAL A 296 7.85 -24.56 -25.45
C VAL A 296 8.29 -25.88 -26.04
N GLU A 297 7.96 -26.12 -27.31
CA GLU A 297 8.33 -27.33 -28.04
C GLU A 297 9.29 -26.97 -29.17
N CYS A 298 10.42 -27.68 -29.26
CA CYS A 298 11.38 -27.56 -30.36
C CYS A 298 12.07 -28.91 -30.57
N ALA A 299 12.22 -29.34 -31.83
CA ALA A 299 12.91 -30.60 -32.17
C ALA A 299 12.39 -31.82 -31.37
N GLY A 300 11.08 -31.91 -31.14
CA GLY A 300 10.45 -32.99 -30.35
C GLY A 300 10.62 -32.91 -28.83
N HIS A 301 11.38 -31.95 -28.31
CA HIS A 301 11.53 -31.70 -26.88
C HIS A 301 10.51 -30.69 -26.41
N VAL A 302 9.93 -30.91 -25.22
CA VAL A 302 8.96 -30.00 -24.59
C VAL A 302 9.49 -29.50 -23.26
N LEU A 303 9.64 -28.19 -23.15
CA LEU A 303 10.00 -27.49 -21.93
C LEU A 303 8.79 -26.76 -21.35
N SER A 304 8.33 -27.21 -20.18
CA SER A 304 7.24 -26.56 -19.45
C SER A 304 7.75 -25.54 -18.43
N SER A 305 7.13 -24.36 -18.40
CA SER A 305 7.31 -23.36 -17.34
C SER A 305 6.73 -23.85 -16.00
N SER A 306 7.00 -23.11 -14.92
CA SER A 306 6.17 -23.23 -13.71
C SER A 306 4.72 -22.83 -14.02
N VAL A 307 3.75 -23.36 -13.29
CA VAL A 307 2.36 -22.90 -13.37
C VAL A 307 2.23 -21.62 -12.57
N ILE A 308 1.68 -20.56 -13.17
CA ILE A 308 1.30 -19.36 -12.42
C ILE A 308 0.11 -19.72 -11.53
N VAL A 309 0.21 -19.47 -10.22
CA VAL A 309 -0.82 -19.88 -9.25
C VAL A 309 -2.12 -19.08 -9.39
N ASN A 310 -2.00 -17.79 -9.74
CA ASN A 310 -3.12 -16.90 -10.02
C ASN A 310 -2.65 -15.73 -10.91
N SER A 311 -2.91 -15.81 -12.22
CA SER A 311 -2.47 -14.82 -13.22
C SER A 311 -3.07 -13.43 -13.02
N LYS A 312 -4.25 -13.33 -12.39
CA LYS A 312 -4.88 -12.04 -12.07
C LYS A 312 -4.20 -11.35 -10.90
N LYS A 313 -3.65 -12.13 -9.96
CA LYS A 313 -2.93 -11.59 -8.79
C LYS A 313 -1.47 -11.32 -9.10
N ASN A 314 -0.80 -12.27 -9.76
CA ASN A 314 0.58 -12.14 -10.18
C ASN A 314 0.76 -12.82 -11.54
N PRO A 315 0.92 -12.05 -12.63
CA PRO A 315 1.07 -12.60 -13.97
C PRO A 315 2.46 -13.19 -14.26
N ASN A 316 3.41 -13.12 -13.32
CA ASN A 316 4.80 -13.51 -13.56
C ASN A 316 5.08 -14.99 -13.22
N PHE A 317 5.97 -15.62 -13.97
CA PHE A 317 6.47 -16.95 -13.66
C PHE A 317 7.51 -16.89 -12.54
N THR A 318 7.44 -17.82 -11.58
CA THR A 318 8.38 -17.89 -10.45
C THR A 318 9.80 -18.25 -10.88
N ILE A 319 9.94 -19.03 -11.96
CA ILE A 319 11.23 -19.42 -12.52
C ILE A 319 11.42 -18.66 -13.84
N PRO A 320 12.33 -17.67 -13.91
CA PRO A 320 12.44 -16.77 -15.06
C PRO A 320 13.21 -17.38 -16.23
N VAL A 321 14.09 -18.34 -15.98
CA VAL A 321 14.95 -18.96 -17.01
C VAL A 321 14.86 -20.46 -16.90
N LYS A 322 14.65 -21.10 -18.05
CA LYS A 322 14.76 -22.54 -18.26
C LYS A 322 15.39 -22.79 -19.62
N PHE A 323 16.11 -23.88 -19.75
CA PHE A 323 16.76 -24.29 -20.98
C PHE A 323 16.76 -25.81 -21.11
N PHE A 324 16.97 -26.27 -22.34
CA PHE A 324 17.23 -27.65 -22.69
C PHE A 324 18.10 -27.64 -23.95
N ASP A 325 18.93 -28.66 -24.10
CA ASP A 325 19.76 -28.81 -25.29
C ASP A 325 18.93 -29.41 -26.43
N VAL A 326 19.18 -28.94 -27.65
CA VAL A 326 18.54 -29.45 -28.88
C VAL A 326 19.57 -29.68 -29.96
N GLU A 327 19.45 -30.81 -30.64
CA GLU A 327 20.17 -31.06 -31.87
C GLU A 327 19.40 -30.44 -33.03
N LEU A 328 20.07 -29.56 -33.79
CA LEU A 328 19.49 -28.83 -34.89
C LEU A 328 20.25 -29.16 -36.18
N PRO A 329 19.57 -29.27 -37.34
CA PRO A 329 20.24 -29.45 -38.62
C PRO A 329 21.15 -28.26 -38.95
N ASP A 330 22.32 -28.54 -39.55
CA ASP A 330 23.23 -27.49 -40.04
C ASP A 330 22.57 -26.59 -41.09
N ASN A 331 21.69 -27.17 -41.90
CA ASN A 331 20.97 -26.41 -42.92
C ASN A 331 19.71 -25.77 -42.33
N GLU A 332 19.75 -24.45 -42.30
CA GLU A 332 18.74 -23.52 -41.78
C GLU A 332 17.31 -23.82 -42.26
N LEU A 333 17.15 -24.23 -43.53
CA LEU A 333 15.84 -24.52 -44.12
C LEU A 333 15.13 -25.72 -43.46
N TYR A 334 15.89 -26.57 -42.78
CA TYR A 334 15.37 -27.75 -42.08
C TYR A 334 15.28 -27.55 -40.57
N CYS A 335 15.63 -26.37 -40.04
CA CYS A 335 15.47 -26.09 -38.62
C CYS A 335 13.99 -26.22 -38.21
N PRO A 336 13.68 -27.02 -37.17
CA PRO A 336 12.31 -27.20 -36.72
C PRO A 336 11.75 -25.90 -36.14
N PRO A 337 10.44 -25.65 -36.27
CA PRO A 337 9.82 -24.49 -35.65
C PRO A 337 9.84 -24.61 -34.13
N ILE A 338 9.87 -23.46 -33.45
CA ILE A 338 9.62 -23.40 -32.00
C ILE A 338 8.12 -23.13 -31.82
N THR A 339 7.43 -24.06 -31.16
CA THR A 339 6.01 -23.93 -30.84
C THR A 339 5.84 -23.57 -29.38
N ILE A 340 5.22 -22.43 -29.11
CA ILE A 340 4.90 -21.95 -27.77
C ILE A 340 3.41 -22.12 -27.54
N ARG A 341 3.03 -22.96 -26.58
CA ARG A 341 1.63 -23.19 -26.19
C ARG A 341 1.37 -22.63 -24.81
N CYS A 342 0.33 -21.81 -24.68
CA CYS A 342 -0.22 -21.42 -23.40
C CYS A 342 -1.37 -22.35 -23.02
N VAL A 343 -1.30 -22.98 -21.86
CA VAL A 343 -2.37 -23.82 -21.32
C VAL A 343 -2.82 -23.32 -19.96
N ASP A 344 -4.11 -23.36 -19.68
CA ASP A 344 -4.71 -23.05 -18.39
C ASP A 344 -4.85 -24.34 -17.58
N CYS A 345 -4.17 -24.42 -16.43
CA CYS A 345 -4.13 -25.57 -15.54
C CYS A 345 -5.30 -25.53 -14.57
N ARG A 346 -6.43 -26.15 -14.93
CA ARG A 346 -7.66 -26.15 -14.14
C ARG A 346 -7.66 -27.26 -13.10
N ASN A 347 -8.67 -27.25 -12.23
CA ASN A 347 -8.86 -28.27 -11.21
C ASN A 347 -8.97 -29.67 -11.83
N PHE A 348 -8.65 -30.69 -11.01
CA PHE A 348 -8.69 -32.10 -11.42
C PHE A 348 -7.77 -32.46 -12.60
N GLY A 349 -6.64 -31.75 -12.75
CA GLY A 349 -5.63 -32.06 -13.77
C GLY A 349 -6.05 -31.72 -15.20
N ARG A 350 -7.13 -30.96 -15.40
CA ARG A 350 -7.60 -30.58 -16.72
C ARG A 350 -6.76 -29.41 -17.27
N PHE A 351 -6.22 -29.58 -18.47
CA PHE A 351 -5.55 -28.51 -19.21
C PHE A 351 -6.46 -28.01 -20.34
N VAL A 352 -6.55 -26.69 -20.48
CA VAL A 352 -7.28 -26.05 -21.59
C VAL A 352 -6.30 -25.21 -22.38
N LEU A 353 -6.16 -25.49 -23.68
CA LEU A 353 -5.33 -24.67 -24.56
C LEU A 353 -5.91 -23.25 -24.63
N VAL A 354 -5.09 -22.27 -24.33
CA VAL A 354 -5.43 -20.83 -24.38
C VAL A 354 -5.00 -20.24 -25.71
N GLY A 355 -3.83 -20.62 -26.19
CA GLY A 355 -3.31 -20.15 -27.47
C GLY A 355 -2.00 -20.83 -27.83
N THR A 356 -1.68 -20.76 -29.12
CA THR A 356 -0.44 -21.30 -29.69
C THR A 356 0.20 -20.22 -30.53
N HIS A 357 1.51 -20.07 -30.40
CA HIS A 357 2.35 -19.25 -31.26
C HIS A 357 3.46 -20.12 -31.85
N VAL A 358 3.77 -19.95 -33.13
CA VAL A 358 4.78 -20.75 -33.82
C VAL A 358 5.81 -19.81 -34.42
N ILE A 359 7.07 -20.02 -34.05
CA ILE A 359 8.24 -19.33 -34.58
C ILE A 359 8.86 -20.25 -35.64
N ASN A 360 8.65 -19.91 -36.90
CA ASN A 360 9.15 -20.68 -38.04
C ASN A 360 10.61 -20.36 -38.41
N ASN A 361 11.19 -19.30 -37.85
CA ASN A 361 12.55 -18.88 -38.14
C ASN A 361 13.28 -18.55 -36.83
N ILE A 362 14.12 -19.47 -36.38
CA ILE A 362 14.87 -19.35 -35.13
C ILE A 362 16.12 -18.47 -35.27
N HIS A 363 16.56 -18.17 -36.50
CA HIS A 363 17.81 -17.42 -36.77
C HIS A 363 17.79 -16.04 -36.14
N LYS A 364 16.62 -15.41 -36.02
CA LYS A 364 16.44 -14.12 -35.35
C LYS A 364 16.76 -14.17 -33.84
N PHE A 365 16.79 -15.37 -33.27
CA PHE A 365 17.00 -15.61 -31.84
C PHE A 365 18.30 -16.38 -31.55
N MET A 366 19.02 -16.80 -32.59
CA MET A 366 20.31 -17.47 -32.43
C MET A 366 21.39 -16.45 -32.10
N TYR A 367 22.07 -16.68 -30.99
CA TYR A 367 23.22 -15.90 -30.58
C TYR A 367 24.49 -16.72 -30.78
N VAL A 368 25.33 -16.29 -31.72
CA VAL A 368 26.68 -16.83 -31.88
C VAL A 368 27.65 -15.85 -31.25
N PRO A 369 28.30 -16.19 -30.11
CA PRO A 369 29.26 -15.30 -29.49
C PRO A 369 30.46 -15.06 -30.42
N THR A 370 30.61 -13.84 -30.92
CA THR A 370 31.64 -13.46 -31.90
C THR A 370 32.95 -13.03 -31.25
N THR A 371 32.92 -12.53 -30.01
CA THR A 371 34.11 -12.03 -29.30
C THR A 371 34.66 -13.05 -28.31
N LYS A 372 35.96 -12.95 -28.00
CA LYS A 372 36.61 -13.84 -27.02
C LYS A 372 35.95 -13.75 -25.64
N THR A 373 35.63 -12.52 -25.20
CA THR A 373 34.92 -12.25 -23.94
C THR A 373 33.51 -12.82 -23.92
N ALA A 374 32.76 -12.72 -25.03
CA ALA A 374 31.43 -13.31 -25.14
C ALA A 374 31.48 -14.84 -25.10
N LYS A 375 32.49 -15.45 -25.75
CA LYS A 375 32.70 -16.91 -25.70
C LYS A 375 33.03 -17.39 -24.29
N GLU A 376 33.82 -16.63 -23.53
CA GLU A 376 34.17 -16.94 -22.14
C GLU A 376 32.96 -16.79 -21.20
N ALA A 377 32.16 -15.72 -21.35
CA ALA A 377 30.91 -15.53 -20.61
C ALA A 377 29.88 -16.63 -20.91
N TRP A 378 29.74 -17.02 -22.18
CA TRP A 378 28.84 -18.10 -22.60
C TRP A 378 29.24 -19.46 -22.00
N LYS A 379 30.53 -19.78 -21.97
CA LYS A 379 31.05 -20.98 -21.30
C LYS A 379 30.75 -20.99 -19.79
N LYS A 380 30.86 -19.84 -19.13
CA LYS A 380 30.56 -19.71 -17.69
C LYS A 380 29.07 -19.89 -17.39
N PHE A 381 28.20 -19.42 -18.29
CA PHE A 381 26.74 -19.57 -18.18
C PHE A 381 26.32 -21.05 -18.28
N LEU A 382 26.90 -21.80 -19.22
CA LEU A 382 26.63 -23.24 -19.39
C LEU A 382 27.28 -24.12 -18.30
N GLY A 383 28.40 -23.70 -17.70
CA GLY A 383 29.11 -24.47 -16.68
C GLY A 383 28.52 -24.43 -15.26
N GLY A 384 27.40 -23.70 -15.03
CA GLY A 384 26.85 -23.43 -13.70
C GLY A 384 25.84 -24.45 -13.16
N GLY A 385 25.47 -25.49 -13.92
CA GLY A 385 24.44 -26.45 -13.52
C GLY A 385 24.77 -27.88 -13.90
N GLY A 386 25.28 -28.67 -12.96
CA GLY A 386 25.38 -30.12 -13.11
C GLY A 386 26.53 -30.76 -12.33
N GLY A 387 26.31 -31.03 -11.05
CA GLY A 387 27.06 -32.09 -10.36
C GLY A 387 26.46 -33.46 -10.72
N GLY A 388 27.33 -34.45 -10.95
CA GLY A 388 26.99 -35.87 -10.89
C GLY A 388 26.98 -36.58 -12.25
N GLY A 389 28.10 -37.22 -12.61
CA GLY A 389 28.19 -38.10 -13.78
C GLY A 389 29.62 -38.57 -14.04
N GLY A 390 30.27 -39.15 -13.04
CA GLY A 390 31.52 -39.87 -13.26
C GLY A 390 31.26 -41.17 -14.02
N ALA A 391 31.88 -41.30 -15.19
CA ALA A 391 32.24 -42.60 -15.76
C ALA A 391 33.52 -42.38 -16.59
N GLY A 392 34.64 -42.84 -16.04
CA GLY A 392 35.93 -42.87 -16.71
C GLY A 392 35.88 -43.83 -17.89
N GLY A 393 36.14 -43.32 -19.09
CA GLY A 393 36.53 -44.10 -20.26
C GLY A 393 37.94 -44.65 -20.06
N GLY A 394 38.10 -45.94 -20.33
CA GLY A 394 39.31 -46.71 -20.15
C GLY A 394 40.48 -46.26 -21.04
N GLY A 395 41.68 -46.60 -20.56
CA GLY A 395 42.88 -46.70 -21.36
C GLY A 395 43.24 -48.16 -21.56
N ALA A 396 43.19 -48.60 -22.82
CA ALA A 396 44.15 -49.44 -23.55
C ALA A 396 43.45 -50.00 -24.80
#